data_AF-A0A357HF88-F1
#
_entry.id   AF-A0A357HF88-F1
#
_cell.length_a   1.000
_cell.length_b   1.000
_cell.length_c   1.000
_cell.angle_alpha   90.00
_cell.angle_beta   90.00
_cell.angle_gamma   90.00
#
_symmetry.space_group_name_H-M   'P 1'
#
loop_
_entity.id
_entity.type
_entity.pdbx_description
1 polymer ?
#
loop_
_entity_poly.entity_id
_entity_poly.type
_entity_poly.pdbx_seq_one_letter_code
_entity_poly.pdbx_strand_id
1 'polypeptide(L)'
;NFVEDIRRSLRYYAKTTNQSFFTHLYLTGGGSATEGLAELIQGKLNLEVSVFNPMKSLEGYNENSVVNPAQYSVAVGLALRGGGFDA
;
A
#
# COMPACT_ATOMS: atom_id res chain seq x y z
N ASN A 1 1.64 -17.04 10.60
CA ASN A 1 1.98 -16.00 11.60
C ASN A 1 1.78 -14.60 11.03
N PHE A 2 2.35 -14.27 9.86
CA PHE A 2 2.27 -12.94 9.23
C PHE A 2 0.89 -12.22 9.25
N VAL A 3 -0.18 -12.87 8.78
CA VAL A 3 -1.52 -12.22 8.74
C VAL A 3 -2.08 -11.95 10.14
N GLU A 4 -1.75 -12.77 11.14
CA GLU A 4 -2.15 -12.51 12.53
C GLU A 4 -1.44 -11.28 13.09
N ASP A 5 -0.18 -11.04 12.68
CA ASP A 5 0.55 -9.84 13.07
C ASP A 5 -0.07 -8.58 12.44
N ILE A 6 -0.51 -8.65 11.18
CA ILE A 6 -1.30 -7.57 10.55
C ILE A 6 -2.59 -7.33 11.35
N ARG A 7 -3.34 -8.40 11.68
CA ARG A 7 -4.58 -8.30 12.45
C ARG A 7 -4.36 -7.67 13.82
N ARG A 8 -3.25 -8.00 14.49
CA ARG A 8 -2.86 -7.42 15.78
C ARG A 8 -2.63 -5.91 15.65
N SER A 9 -1.91 -5.48 14.61
CA SER A 9 -1.67 -4.06 14.33
C SER A 9 -2.96 -3.30 14.03
N LEU A 10 -3.88 -3.88 13.25
CA LEU A 10 -5.19 -3.28 12.97
C LEU A 10 -6.04 -3.13 14.24
N ARG A 11 -6.08 -4.17 15.09
CA ARG A 11 -6.80 -4.11 16.38
C ARG A 11 -6.21 -3.05 17.31
N TYR A 12 -4.88 -2.93 17.35
CA TYR A 12 -4.21 -1.90 18.12
C TYR A 12 -4.61 -0.49 17.65
N TYR A 13 -4.54 -0.23 16.34
CA TYR A 13 -4.95 1.05 15.76
C TYR A 13 -6.42 1.39 16.05
N ALA A 14 -7.33 0.42 15.89
CA ALA A 14 -8.75 0.64 16.15
C ALA A 14 -9.02 1.00 17.63
N LYS A 15 -8.27 0.38 18.55
CA LYS A 15 -8.35 0.68 19.99
C LYS A 15 -7.83 2.08 20.33
N THR A 16 -6.78 2.55 19.65
CA THR A 16 -6.16 3.85 19.96
C THR A 16 -6.87 5.04 19.32
N THR A 17 -7.51 4.85 18.17
CA THR A 17 -8.14 5.95 17.40
C THR A 17 -9.65 6.01 17.55
N ASN A 18 -10.27 4.99 18.17
CA ASN A 18 -11.72 4.79 18.21
C ASN A 18 -12.36 4.66 16.80
N GLN A 19 -11.54 4.42 15.77
CA GLN A 19 -11.97 4.15 14.40
C GLN A 19 -11.93 2.64 14.16
N SER A 20 -13.10 2.01 14.06
CA SER A 20 -13.22 0.55 14.00
C SER A 20 -13.30 -0.03 12.59
N PHE A 21 -13.37 0.81 11.55
CA PHE A 21 -13.63 0.37 10.18
C PHE A 21 -12.49 0.73 9.23
N PHE A 22 -11.97 -0.29 8.54
CA PHE A 22 -11.03 -0.17 7.44
C PHE A 22 -11.76 -0.54 6.16
N THR A 23 -11.68 0.30 5.13
CA THR A 23 -12.30 0.03 3.82
C THR A 23 -11.35 -0.72 2.90
N HIS A 24 -10.06 -0.36 2.95
CA HIS A 24 -9.06 -0.84 2.00
C HIS A 24 -7.67 -0.89 2.65
N LEU A 25 -6.88 -1.91 2.32
CA LEU A 25 -5.47 -2.02 2.67
C LEU A 25 -4.61 -1.90 1.41
N TYR A 26 -3.71 -0.92 1.42
CA TYR A 26 -2.73 -0.72 0.35
C TYR A 26 -1.38 -1.32 0.76
N LEU A 27 -0.89 -2.28 -0.04
CA LEU A 27 0.44 -2.88 0.16
C LEU A 27 1.50 -2.04 -0.55
N THR A 28 2.59 -1.73 0.16
CA THR A 28 3.73 -0.97 -0.35
C THR A 28 5.05 -1.69 -0.08
N GLY A 29 6.15 -1.22 -0.67
CA GLY A 29 7.49 -1.78 -0.47
C GLY A 29 7.79 -2.97 -1.39
N GLY A 30 9.05 -3.43 -1.40
CA GLY A 30 9.51 -4.47 -2.32
C GLY A 30 8.73 -5.79 -2.22
N GLY A 31 8.41 -6.21 -1.00
CA GLY A 31 7.67 -7.47 -0.76
C GLY A 31 6.20 -7.45 -1.19
N SER A 32 5.62 -6.28 -1.47
CA SER A 32 4.21 -6.17 -1.87
C SER A 32 3.90 -6.82 -3.22
N ALA A 33 4.90 -6.96 -4.10
CA ALA A 33 4.76 -7.63 -5.40
C ALA A 33 4.83 -9.17 -5.32
N THR A 34 4.84 -9.74 -4.10
CA THR A 34 4.82 -11.21 -3.93
C THR A 34 3.50 -11.76 -4.44
N GLU A 35 3.55 -12.66 -5.42
CA GLU A 35 2.37 -13.30 -6.00
C GLU A 35 1.53 -13.99 -4.92
N GLY A 36 0.21 -13.76 -4.95
CA GLY A 36 -0.73 -14.34 -3.99
C GLY A 36 -0.77 -13.65 -2.61
N LEU A 37 0.09 -12.66 -2.33
CA LEU A 37 0.16 -12.02 -1.02
C LEU A 37 -1.09 -11.19 -0.72
N ALA A 38 -1.56 -10.40 -1.68
CA ALA A 38 -2.76 -9.58 -1.51
C ALA A 38 -4.00 -10.46 -1.29
N GLU A 39 -4.13 -11.52 -2.09
CA GLU A 39 -5.20 -12.51 -2.02
C GLU A 39 -5.20 -13.26 -0.68
N LEU A 40 -4.01 -13.64 -0.20
CA LEU A 40 -3.84 -14.30 1.11
C LEU A 40 -4.33 -13.39 2.24
N ILE A 41 -3.95 -12.12 2.25
CA ILE A 41 -4.35 -11.17 3.29
C ILE A 41 -5.86 -10.91 3.18
N GLN A 42 -6.35 -10.64 1.98
CA GLN A 42 -7.77 -10.38 1.69
C GLN A 42 -8.65 -11.53 2.19
N GLY A 43 -8.34 -12.78 1.83
CA GLY A 43 -9.12 -13.95 2.23
C GLY A 43 -9.13 -14.21 3.74
N LYS A 44 -8.08 -13.78 4.46
CA LYS A 44 -7.96 -13.98 5.91
C LYS A 44 -8.51 -12.82 6.75
N LEU A 45 -8.55 -11.60 6.20
CA LEU A 45 -9.04 -10.41 6.90
C LEU A 45 -10.42 -9.97 6.44
N ASN A 46 -10.93 -10.48 5.32
CA ASN A 46 -12.20 -10.08 4.71
C ASN A 46 -12.27 -8.55 4.50
N LEU A 47 -11.17 -8.00 3.99
CA LEU A 47 -10.97 -6.59 3.67
C LEU A 47 -10.41 -6.50 2.25
N GLU A 48 -10.75 -5.44 1.52
CA GLU A 48 -10.17 -5.20 0.20
C GLU A 48 -8.67 -4.91 0.33
N VAL A 49 -7.84 -5.60 -0.45
CA VAL A 49 -6.38 -5.43 -0.43
C VAL A 49 -5.84 -5.26 -1.84
N SER A 50 -5.06 -4.22 -2.09
CA SER A 50 -4.39 -4.00 -3.39
C SER A 50 -2.93 -3.58 -3.23
N VAL A 51 -2.13 -3.86 -4.25
CA VAL A 51 -0.76 -3.33 -4.34
C VAL A 51 -0.82 -1.89 -4.80
N PHE A 52 -0.21 -0.98 -4.05
CA PHE A 52 -0.25 0.45 -4.33
C PHE A 52 0.72 0.82 -5.46
N ASN A 53 0.24 1.57 -6.45
CA ASN A 53 1.12 2.20 -7.45
C ASN A 53 1.25 3.71 -7.16
N PRO A 54 2.38 4.17 -6.58
CA PRO A 54 2.59 5.58 -6.26
C PRO A 54 2.83 6.44 -7.51
N MET A 55 3.17 5.84 -8.65
CA MET A 55 3.52 6.56 -9.88
C MET A 55 2.32 6.75 -10.82
N LYS A 56 1.16 6.18 -10.49
CA LYS A 56 -0.04 6.18 -11.35
C LYS A 56 -0.49 7.58 -11.77
N SER A 57 -0.29 8.58 -10.91
CA SER A 57 -0.66 9.97 -11.16
C SER A 57 0.49 10.84 -11.68
N LEU A 58 1.68 10.28 -11.93
CA LEU A 58 2.81 11.03 -12.45
C LEU A 58 2.71 11.13 -13.97
N GLU A 59 2.88 12.33 -14.50
CA GLU A 59 2.94 12.55 -15.94
C GLU A 59 4.12 11.80 -16.56
N GLY A 60 3.90 11.20 -17.73
CA GLY A 60 4.91 10.41 -18.43
C GLY A 60 5.18 9.03 -17.84
N TYR A 61 4.48 8.62 -16.77
CA TYR A 61 4.59 7.27 -16.24
C TYR A 61 4.05 6.23 -17.25
N ASN A 62 4.81 5.16 -17.45
CA ASN A 62 4.43 4.00 -18.25
C ASN A 62 4.47 2.77 -17.33
N GLU A 63 3.38 2.01 -17.26
CA GLU A 63 3.28 0.85 -16.38
C GLU A 63 4.36 -0.20 -16.64
N ASN A 64 4.88 -0.29 -17.87
CA ASN A 64 5.92 -1.25 -18.24
C ASN A 64 7.35 -0.79 -17.93
N SER A 65 7.56 0.47 -17.51
CA SER A 65 8.91 1.00 -17.26
C SER A 65 9.45 0.64 -15.87
N VAL A 66 8.58 0.21 -14.95
CA VAL A 66 8.95 -0.08 -13.55
C VAL A 66 8.33 -1.40 -13.10
N VAL A 67 9.19 -2.38 -12.80
CA VAL A 67 8.77 -3.75 -12.41
C VAL A 67 7.96 -3.78 -11.11
N ASN A 68 8.29 -2.94 -10.13
CA ASN A 68 7.57 -2.88 -8.85
C ASN A 68 7.41 -1.42 -8.38
N PRO A 69 6.38 -0.70 -8.87
CA PRO A 69 6.16 0.69 -8.50
C PRO A 69 5.96 0.90 -7.00
N ALA A 70 5.34 -0.06 -6.32
CA ALA A 70 5.05 -0.03 -4.88
C ALA A 70 6.32 0.09 -4.00
N GLN A 71 7.47 -0.34 -4.50
CA GLN A 71 8.77 -0.17 -3.82
C GLN A 71 9.18 1.31 -3.70
N TYR A 72 8.74 2.15 -4.63
CA TYR A 72 9.14 3.55 -4.70
C TYR A 72 8.22 4.50 -3.92
N SER A 73 7.23 3.99 -3.16
CA SER A 73 6.26 4.83 -2.44
C SER A 73 6.90 5.88 -1.54
N VAL A 74 8.01 5.56 -0.87
CA VAL A 74 8.75 6.52 -0.04
C VAL A 74 9.45 7.57 -0.90
N ALA A 75 10.11 7.15 -1.99
CA ALA A 75 10.83 8.06 -2.88
C ALA A 75 9.88 9.06 -3.57
N VAL A 76 8.73 8.56 -4.06
CA VAL A 76 7.68 9.41 -4.62
C VAL A 76 7.16 10.38 -3.56
N GLY A 77 6.83 9.91 -2.35
CA GLY A 77 6.37 10.79 -1.27
C GLY A 77 7.37 11.90 -0.90
N LEU A 78 8.67 11.64 -0.99
CA LEU A 78 9.71 12.65 -0.81
C LEU A 78 9.76 13.65 -1.97
N ALA A 79 9.61 13.18 -3.21
CA ALA A 79 9.55 14.04 -4.39
C ALA A 79 8.33 14.97 -4.36
N LEU A 80 7.17 14.48 -3.89
CA LEU A 80 5.94 15.28 -3.76
C LEU A 80 6.09 16.45 -2.79
N ARG A 81 6.91 16.32 -1.75
CA ARG A 81 7.17 17.40 -0.79
C ARG A 81 7.77 18.65 -1.45
N GLY A 82 8.46 18.49 -2.57
CA GLY A 82 9.08 19.58 -3.33
C GLY A 82 8.14 20.36 -4.26
N GLY A 83 6.83 20.06 -4.29
CA GLY A 83 5.88 20.72 -5.18
C GLY A 83 5.76 20.08 -6.58
N GLY A 84 6.11 18.79 -6.72
CA GLY A 84 6.21 18.06 -7.99
C GLY A 84 4.91 17.86 -8.79
N PHE A 85 3.86 18.65 -8.53
CA PHE A 85 2.64 18.70 -9.34
C PHE A 85 2.39 20.10 -9.96
N ASP A 86 3.18 21.13 -9.62
CA ASP A 86 3.04 22.50 -10.14
C ASP A 86 4.26 22.91 -11.01
N ALA A 87 4.77 22.01 -11.87
CA ALA A 87 5.85 22.30 -12.82
C ALA A 87 5.43 22.00 -14.26
#